data_AF-A0A0F9D4G9-F1
#
_entry.id   AF-A0A0F9D4G9-F1
#
_cell.length_a   1.000
_cell.length_b   1.000
_cell.length_c   1.000
_cell.angle_alpha   90.00
_cell.angle_beta   90.00
_cell.angle_gamma   90.00
#
_symmetry.space_group_name_H-M   'P 1'
#
loop_
_entity.id
_entity.type
_entity.pdbx_description
1 polymer ?
#
loop_
_entity_poly.entity_id
_entity_poly.type
_entity_poly.pdbx_seq_one_letter_code
_entity_poly.pdbx_strand_id
1 'polypeptide(L)'
;SKSKSYGLELLVEIQEDLAKEAFGDVLVAGYGLGIIQKLLIENPKVNSVTTVEKTMEVIKACTHTFGVLYGQVICMDFYDFIPSIAKVSHIESYDCVIGYIWPEISSKYVLEYIRFKNHAQILLSNHGKILAWGSEFYEYILDKQKALI
;
A
#
# COMPACT_ATOMS: atom_id res chain seq x y z
N SER A 1 -23.51 -3.09 16.18
CA SER A 1 -23.04 -2.41 17.40
C SER A 1 -22.33 -1.14 16.98
N LYS A 2 -22.54 -0.01 17.68
CA LYS A 2 -21.90 1.28 17.35
C LYS A 2 -20.37 1.19 17.25
N SER A 3 -19.72 0.30 18.01
CA SER A 3 -18.27 0.07 17.94
C SER A 3 -17.76 -0.44 16.58
N LYS A 4 -18.60 -1.15 15.81
CA LYS A 4 -18.21 -1.64 14.46
C LYS A 4 -18.28 -0.54 13.40
N SER A 5 -19.10 0.50 13.57
CA SER A 5 -19.15 1.61 12.60
C SER A 5 -17.93 2.53 12.75
N TYR A 6 -17.54 2.87 13.98
CA TYR A 6 -16.35 3.68 14.24
C TYR A 6 -15.05 3.07 13.68
N GLY A 7 -14.89 1.76 13.78
CA GLY A 7 -13.69 1.09 13.25
C GLY A 7 -13.60 1.09 11.72
N LEU A 8 -14.75 1.06 11.04
CA LEU A 8 -14.81 1.11 9.58
C LEU A 8 -14.61 2.54 9.06
N GLU A 9 -15.21 3.53 9.74
CA GLU A 9 -15.05 4.96 9.42
C GLU A 9 -13.58 5.38 9.51
N LEU A 10 -12.89 5.04 10.61
CA LEU A 10 -11.47 5.32 10.79
C LEU A 10 -10.60 4.67 9.69
N LEU A 11 -10.94 3.44 9.29
CA LEU A 11 -10.22 2.72 8.23
C LEU A 11 -10.37 3.41 6.86
N VAL A 12 -11.52 4.04 6.60
CA VAL A 12 -11.74 4.81 5.37
C VAL A 12 -10.96 6.13 5.44
N GLU A 13 -11.04 6.86 6.56
CA GLU A 13 -10.30 8.12 6.75
C GLU A 13 -8.78 7.94 6.55
N ILE A 14 -8.20 6.88 7.12
CA ILE A 14 -6.78 6.55 6.92
C ILE A 14 -6.46 6.33 5.45
N GLN A 15 -7.33 5.64 4.70
CA GLN A 15 -7.12 5.41 3.27
C GLN A 15 -7.27 6.70 2.46
N GLU A 16 -8.19 7.59 2.84
CA GLU A 16 -8.32 8.91 2.22
C GLU A 16 -7.06 9.75 2.42
N ASP A 17 -6.47 9.73 3.61
CA ASP A 17 -5.26 10.50 3.89
C ASP A 17 -4.05 9.96 3.12
N LEU A 18 -3.88 8.63 3.08
CA LEU A 18 -2.86 8.00 2.23
C LEU A 18 -3.08 8.36 0.75
N ALA A 19 -4.32 8.35 0.28
CA ALA A 19 -4.63 8.70 -1.11
C ALA A 19 -4.33 10.17 -1.43
N LYS A 20 -4.61 11.12 -0.52
CA LYS A 20 -4.35 12.56 -0.70
C LYS A 20 -2.85 12.87 -0.79
N GLU A 21 -2.04 12.11 -0.08
CA GLU A 21 -0.58 12.23 -0.07
C GLU A 21 0.09 11.62 -1.30
N ALA A 22 -0.56 10.63 -1.92
CA ALA A 22 -0.02 9.93 -3.08
C ALA A 22 0.08 10.83 -4.32
N PHE A 23 1.07 10.55 -5.16
CA PHE A 23 1.33 11.23 -6.43
C PHE A 23 2.09 10.31 -7.39
N GLY A 24 2.08 10.68 -8.68
CA GLY A 24 2.84 10.01 -9.73
C GLY A 24 2.38 8.59 -9.98
N ASP A 25 3.32 7.69 -10.28
CA ASP A 25 3.02 6.26 -10.43
C ASP A 25 3.02 5.57 -9.06
N VAL A 26 1.89 4.95 -8.71
CA VAL A 26 1.66 4.40 -7.37
C VAL A 26 1.61 2.88 -7.41
N LEU A 27 2.41 2.23 -6.56
CA LEU A 27 2.33 0.79 -6.27
C LEU A 27 1.61 0.55 -4.95
N VAL A 28 0.64 -0.36 -4.93
CA VAL A 28 -0.06 -0.79 -3.71
C VAL A 28 0.23 -2.27 -3.44
N ALA A 29 0.69 -2.58 -2.23
CA ALA A 29 0.90 -3.94 -1.76
C ALA A 29 -0.37 -4.49 -1.11
N GLY A 30 -1.14 -5.28 -1.85
CA GLY A 30 -2.43 -5.85 -1.44
C GLY A 30 -3.64 -5.09 -1.99
N TYR A 31 -4.64 -5.83 -2.47
CA TYR A 31 -5.85 -5.23 -3.06
C TYR A 31 -6.93 -4.96 -1.99
N GLY A 32 -7.09 -5.88 -1.04
CA GLY A 32 -8.13 -5.78 -0.02
C GLY A 32 -9.53 -5.66 -0.66
N LEU A 33 -10.27 -4.61 -0.31
CA LEU A 33 -11.59 -4.30 -0.87
C LEU A 33 -11.55 -3.28 -2.03
N GLY A 34 -10.38 -2.87 -2.49
CA GLY A 34 -10.25 -1.89 -3.58
C GLY A 34 -10.52 -0.43 -3.19
N ILE A 35 -10.65 -0.12 -1.89
CA ILE A 35 -11.02 1.22 -1.41
C ILE A 35 -9.92 2.24 -1.72
N ILE A 36 -8.68 1.99 -1.27
CA ILE A 36 -7.55 2.88 -1.54
C ILE A 36 -7.30 3.02 -3.05
N GLN A 37 -7.42 1.95 -3.83
CA GLN A 37 -7.23 2.00 -5.28
C GLN A 37 -8.26 2.92 -5.94
N LYS A 38 -9.52 2.85 -5.50
CA LYS A 38 -10.58 3.75 -5.97
C LYS A 38 -10.24 5.21 -5.66
N LEU A 39 -9.80 5.50 -4.43
CA LEU A 39 -9.43 6.86 -4.03
C LEU A 39 -8.22 7.38 -4.80
N LEU A 40 -7.24 6.51 -5.08
CA LEU A 40 -6.04 6.85 -5.85
C LEU A 40 -6.36 7.22 -7.30
N ILE A 41 -7.23 6.48 -7.98
CA ILE A 41 -7.61 6.81 -9.37
C ILE A 41 -8.41 8.11 -9.49
N GLU A 42 -9.03 8.56 -8.39
CA GLU A 42 -9.76 9.85 -8.32
C GLU A 42 -8.82 11.02 -7.96
N ASN A 43 -7.58 10.76 -7.52
CA ASN A 43 -6.61 11.79 -7.18
C ASN A 43 -5.89 12.31 -8.44
N PRO A 44 -6.05 13.60 -8.82
CA PRO A 44 -5.43 14.17 -10.04
C PRO A 44 -3.90 14.25 -9.99
N LYS A 45 -3.26 14.02 -8.84
CA LYS A 45 -1.79 13.93 -8.72
C LYS A 45 -1.26 12.55 -9.07
N VAL A 46 -2.12 11.53 -9.14
CA VAL A 46 -1.76 10.14 -9.43
C VAL A 46 -1.88 9.89 -10.93
N ASN A 47 -0.80 9.40 -11.54
CA ASN A 47 -0.72 9.07 -12.96
C ASN A 47 -1.22 7.66 -13.23
N SER A 48 -0.79 6.70 -12.40
CA SER A 48 -1.18 5.30 -12.54
C SER A 48 -1.22 4.59 -11.19
N VAL A 49 -2.00 3.51 -11.12
CA VAL A 49 -2.12 2.66 -9.94
C VAL A 49 -1.83 1.23 -10.36
N THR A 50 -0.77 0.65 -9.82
CA THR A 50 -0.46 -0.78 -9.90
C THR A 50 -0.69 -1.39 -8.53
N THR A 51 -1.41 -2.51 -8.46
CA THR A 51 -1.58 -3.29 -7.24
C THR A 51 -1.01 -4.68 -7.43
N VAL A 52 -0.25 -5.15 -6.44
CA VAL A 52 0.16 -6.55 -6.35
C VAL A 52 -0.66 -7.26 -5.28
N GLU A 53 -1.36 -8.32 -5.66
CA GLU A 53 -2.19 -9.11 -4.74
C GLU A 53 -1.89 -10.59 -4.96
N LYS A 54 -1.36 -11.26 -3.94
CA LYS A 54 -0.98 -12.67 -4.05
C LYS A 54 -2.18 -13.62 -4.07
N THR A 55 -3.33 -13.17 -3.58
CA THR A 55 -4.53 -13.99 -3.36
C THR A 55 -5.50 -13.80 -4.52
N MET A 56 -5.48 -14.73 -5.48
CA MET A 56 -6.38 -14.71 -6.64
C MET A 56 -7.86 -14.69 -6.23
N GLU A 57 -8.22 -15.30 -5.11
CA GLU A 57 -9.57 -15.30 -4.55
C GLU A 57 -10.04 -13.89 -4.17
N VAL A 58 -9.16 -13.03 -3.66
CA VAL A 58 -9.48 -11.63 -3.34
C VAL A 58 -9.80 -10.86 -4.60
N ILE A 59 -8.98 -11.03 -5.65
CA ILE A 59 -9.19 -10.39 -6.96
C ILE A 59 -10.54 -10.84 -7.53
N LYS A 60 -10.79 -12.16 -7.59
CA LYS A 60 -12.06 -12.73 -8.09
C LYS A 60 -13.27 -12.25 -7.29
N ALA A 61 -13.18 -12.24 -5.96
CA ALA A 61 -14.25 -11.78 -5.10
C ALA A 61 -14.58 -10.30 -5.34
N CYS A 62 -13.56 -9.45 -5.47
CA CYS A 62 -13.76 -8.03 -5.78
C CYS A 62 -14.35 -7.82 -7.17
N THR A 63 -13.83 -8.50 -8.20
CA THR A 63 -14.38 -8.43 -9.55
C THR A 63 -15.84 -8.90 -9.59
N HIS A 64 -16.17 -9.98 -8.88
CA HIS A 64 -17.54 -10.49 -8.81
C HIS A 64 -18.50 -9.54 -8.06
N THR A 65 -18.03 -8.94 -6.95
CA THR A 65 -18.86 -8.12 -6.06
C THR A 65 -19.05 -6.70 -6.59
N PHE A 66 -17.99 -6.10 -7.14
CA PHE A 66 -17.98 -4.69 -7.55
C PHE A 66 -17.98 -4.49 -9.07
N GLY A 67 -17.80 -5.56 -9.85
CA GLY A 67 -17.83 -5.53 -11.32
C GLY A 67 -16.60 -4.90 -11.98
N VAL A 68 -15.75 -4.21 -11.22
CA VAL A 68 -14.56 -3.52 -11.73
C VAL A 68 -13.39 -3.67 -10.76
N LEU A 69 -12.17 -3.64 -11.31
CA LEU A 69 -10.95 -3.43 -10.55
C LEU A 69 -10.42 -2.02 -10.84
N TYR A 70 -9.86 -1.38 -9.83
CA TYR A 70 -9.30 -0.04 -9.97
C TYR A 70 -7.78 -0.12 -10.16
N GLY A 71 -7.30 0.40 -11.30
CA GLY A 71 -5.90 0.30 -11.69
C GLY A 71 -5.50 -1.07 -12.26
N GLN A 72 -4.21 -1.23 -12.53
CA GLN A 72 -3.64 -2.50 -12.95
C GLN A 72 -3.46 -3.42 -11.74
N VAL A 73 -3.97 -4.64 -11.81
CA VAL A 73 -3.82 -5.64 -10.74
C VAL A 73 -2.98 -6.80 -11.25
N ILE A 74 -1.92 -7.13 -10.51
CA ILE A 74 -0.97 -8.19 -10.82
C ILE A 74 -1.08 -9.23 -9.71
N CYS A 75 -1.39 -10.47 -10.10
CA CYS A 75 -1.49 -11.57 -9.14
C CYS A 75 -0.09 -12.08 -8.79
N MET A 76 0.52 -11.53 -7.73
CA MET A 76 1.90 -11.80 -7.32
C MET A 76 2.10 -11.42 -5.85
N ASP A 77 3.05 -12.07 -5.16
CA ASP A 77 3.51 -11.59 -3.86
C ASP A 77 4.30 -10.28 -4.03
N PHE A 78 4.04 -9.31 -3.16
CA PHE A 78 4.75 -8.03 -3.16
C PHE A 78 6.27 -8.23 -3.09
N TYR A 79 6.76 -9.19 -2.30
CA TYR A 79 8.19 -9.42 -2.14
C TYR A 79 8.87 -10.08 -3.34
N ASP A 80 8.08 -10.66 -4.25
CA ASP A 80 8.56 -11.24 -5.50
C ASP A 80 8.41 -10.26 -6.67
N PHE A 81 7.78 -9.11 -6.43
CA PHE A 81 7.47 -8.14 -7.48
C PHE A 81 8.70 -7.34 -7.90
N ILE A 82 9.00 -7.43 -9.20
CA ILE A 82 10.00 -6.60 -9.87
C ILE A 82 9.35 -6.06 -11.15
N PRO A 83 9.30 -4.73 -11.38
CA PRO A 83 8.55 -4.15 -12.50
C PRO A 83 8.95 -4.71 -13.87
N SER A 84 10.25 -4.91 -14.08
CA SER A 84 10.81 -5.47 -15.32
C SER A 84 10.39 -6.92 -15.56
N ILE A 85 10.18 -7.71 -14.51
CA ILE A 85 9.72 -9.12 -14.59
C ILE A 85 8.21 -9.18 -14.79
N ALA A 86 7.47 -8.32 -14.09
CA ALA A 86 6.02 -8.26 -14.13
C ALA A 86 5.45 -7.63 -15.41
N LYS A 87 6.32 -7.17 -16.33
CA LYS A 87 5.96 -6.54 -17.62
C LYS A 87 5.01 -5.36 -17.46
N VAL A 88 5.18 -4.57 -16.40
CA VAL A 88 4.51 -3.27 -16.28
C VAL A 88 5.21 -2.33 -17.26
N SER A 89 4.58 -2.09 -18.40
CA SER A 89 5.18 -1.29 -19.47
C SER A 89 5.48 0.12 -18.97
N HIS A 90 6.70 0.60 -19.22
CA HIS A 90 7.16 1.98 -18.96
C HIS A 90 7.38 2.38 -17.49
N ILE A 91 7.22 1.47 -16.52
CA ILE A 91 7.47 1.75 -15.11
C ILE A 91 8.67 0.92 -14.64
N GLU A 92 9.78 1.59 -14.33
CA GLU A 92 10.95 0.96 -13.70
C GLU A 92 10.97 1.17 -12.18
N SER A 93 10.31 2.22 -11.69
CA SER A 93 10.20 2.60 -10.28
C SER A 93 8.91 3.41 -10.04
N TYR A 94 8.50 3.53 -8.79
CA TYR A 94 7.26 4.19 -8.38
C TYR A 94 7.51 5.45 -7.56
N ASP A 95 6.66 6.44 -7.71
CA ASP A 95 6.70 7.66 -6.91
C ASP A 95 6.08 7.46 -5.52
N CYS A 96 5.14 6.52 -5.39
CA CYS A 96 4.62 6.09 -4.11
C CYS A 96 4.54 4.57 -4.03
N VAL A 97 4.98 4.00 -2.91
CA VAL A 97 4.72 2.59 -2.56
C VAL A 97 3.87 2.57 -1.29
N ILE A 98 2.67 2.00 -1.40
CA ILE A 98 1.69 1.93 -0.34
C ILE A 98 1.64 0.52 0.26
N GLY A 99 1.90 0.41 1.55
CA GLY A 99 1.77 -0.84 2.31
C GLY A 99 0.39 -0.97 2.94
N TYR A 100 -0.29 -2.10 2.73
CA TYR A 100 -1.56 -2.35 3.39
C TYR A 100 -1.43 -2.57 4.91
N ILE A 101 -2.57 -2.33 5.52
CA ILE A 101 -2.91 -2.03 6.90
C ILE A 101 -2.77 -3.31 7.77
N TRP A 102 -1.74 -3.39 8.64
CA TRP A 102 -1.74 -4.36 9.75
C TRP A 102 -2.96 -4.10 10.61
N PRO A 103 -3.72 -5.10 11.08
CA PRO A 103 -4.97 -4.86 11.81
C PRO A 103 -4.82 -3.96 13.06
N GLU A 104 -3.61 -3.86 13.59
CA GLU A 104 -3.27 -3.06 14.76
C GLU A 104 -1.85 -2.49 14.62
N ILE A 105 -1.67 -1.21 14.92
CA ILE A 105 -0.33 -0.63 15.13
C ILE A 105 0.25 -1.24 16.40
N SER A 106 1.34 -2.00 16.26
CA SER A 106 1.94 -2.72 17.38
C SER A 106 3.42 -2.99 17.15
N SER A 107 4.22 -2.89 18.22
CA SER A 107 5.67 -3.16 18.17
C SER A 107 6.00 -4.60 17.73
N LYS A 108 5.06 -5.55 17.86
CA LYS A 108 5.21 -6.93 17.35
C LYS A 108 5.46 -7.00 15.84
N TYR A 109 4.99 -5.98 15.09
CA TYR A 109 5.10 -5.93 13.63
C TYR A 109 6.28 -5.08 13.14
N VAL A 110 7.18 -4.63 14.03
CA VAL A 110 8.34 -3.80 13.64
C VAL A 110 9.23 -4.49 12.61
N LEU A 111 9.49 -5.80 12.77
CA LEU A 111 10.31 -6.54 11.80
C LEU A 111 9.62 -6.68 10.43
N GLU A 112 8.29 -6.83 10.41
CA GLU A 112 7.52 -6.86 9.18
C GLU A 112 7.53 -5.48 8.50
N TYR A 113 7.40 -4.40 9.27
CA TYR A 113 7.55 -3.04 8.77
C TYR A 113 8.93 -2.81 8.16
N ILE A 114 10.02 -3.22 8.82
CA ILE A 114 11.38 -3.12 8.26
C ILE A 114 11.48 -3.90 6.95
N ARG A 115 10.96 -5.13 6.91
CA ARG A 115 10.98 -5.96 5.70
C ARG A 115 10.22 -5.29 4.56
N PHE A 116 9.03 -4.78 4.82
CA PHE A 116 8.24 -4.02 3.85
C PHE A 116 9.00 -2.78 3.39
N LYS A 117 9.50 -1.95 4.32
CA LYS A 117 10.22 -0.71 4.04
C LYS A 117 11.43 -0.96 3.15
N ASN A 118 12.26 -1.95 3.48
CA ASN A 118 13.45 -2.28 2.70
C ASN A 118 13.10 -2.70 1.28
N HIS A 119 12.03 -3.49 1.09
CA HIS A 119 11.60 -3.90 -0.24
C HIS A 119 11.00 -2.72 -1.02
N ALA A 120 10.13 -1.93 -0.38
CA ALA A 120 9.53 -0.74 -0.97
C ALA A 120 10.59 0.26 -1.45
N GLN A 121 11.68 0.45 -0.69
CA GLN A 121 12.78 1.33 -1.07
C GLN A 121 13.45 0.95 -2.39
N ILE A 122 13.52 -0.34 -2.72
CA ILE A 122 14.10 -0.82 -3.99
C ILE A 122 13.20 -0.44 -5.18
N LEU A 123 11.90 -0.31 -4.93
CA LEU A 123 10.87 -0.04 -5.93
C LEU A 123 10.60 1.47 -6.11
N LEU A 124 11.15 2.33 -5.25
CA LEU A 124 10.90 3.77 -5.30
C LEU A 124 11.80 4.49 -6.31
N SER A 125 11.25 5.54 -6.91
CA SER A 125 12.01 6.55 -7.63
C SER A 125 12.88 7.37 -6.66
N ASN A 126 13.85 8.13 -7.18
CA ASN A 126 14.78 8.93 -6.36
C ASN A 126 14.10 9.93 -5.40
N HIS A 127 12.85 10.31 -5.69
CA HIS A 127 12.05 11.22 -4.87
C HIS A 127 10.76 10.57 -4.36
N GLY A 128 10.67 9.25 -4.49
CA GLY A 128 9.50 8.50 -4.11
C GLY A 128 9.31 8.42 -2.60
N LYS A 129 8.07 8.16 -2.17
CA LYS A 129 7.67 8.07 -0.78
C LYS A 129 7.03 6.73 -0.45
N ILE A 130 7.34 6.20 0.73
CA ILE A 130 6.60 5.08 1.32
C ILE A 130 5.42 5.65 2.09
N LEU A 131 4.21 5.17 1.79
CA LEU A 131 2.99 5.50 2.50
C LEU A 131 2.47 4.22 3.18
N ALA A 132 2.30 4.21 4.49
CA ALA A 132 1.82 3.02 5.18
C ALA A 132 1.11 3.42 6.47
N TRP A 133 0.08 2.66 6.85
CA TRP A 133 -0.59 2.89 8.11
C TRP A 133 0.36 2.64 9.29
N GLY A 134 0.44 3.61 10.20
CA GLY A 134 1.29 3.53 11.38
C GLY A 134 2.79 3.70 11.12
N SER A 135 3.20 4.12 9.91
CA SER A 135 4.62 4.34 9.58
C SER A 135 5.33 5.23 10.61
N GLU A 136 4.70 6.34 11.02
CA GLU A 136 5.24 7.26 12.02
C GLU A 136 5.56 6.57 13.36
N PHE A 137 4.69 5.66 13.81
CA PHE A 137 4.91 4.90 15.03
C PHE A 137 6.09 3.94 14.90
N TYR A 138 6.20 3.24 13.77
CA TYR A 138 7.31 2.34 13.53
C TYR A 138 8.64 3.09 13.40
N GLU A 139 8.67 4.21 12.67
CA GLU A 139 9.85 5.07 12.58
C GLU A 139 10.27 5.58 13.96
N TYR A 140 9.33 6.00 14.81
CA TYR A 140 9.61 6.40 16.18
C TYR A 140 10.30 5.28 16.98
N ILE A 141 9.80 4.04 16.89
CA ILE A 141 10.41 2.89 17.57
C ILE A 141 11.85 2.68 17.07
N LEU A 142 12.05 2.71 15.75
CA LEU A 142 13.36 2.47 15.14
C LEU A 142 14.38 3.53 15.55
N ASP A 143 13.98 4.79 15.60
CA ASP A 143 14.86 5.87 16.04
C ASP A 143 15.23 5.75 17.52
N LYS A 144 14.29 5.32 18.37
CA LYS A 144 14.58 5.03 19.77
C LYS A 144 15.56 3.87 19.95
N GLN A 145 15.47 2.83 19.11
CA GLN A 145 16.42 1.72 19.15
C GLN A 145 17.83 2.13 18.72
N LYS A 146 17.96 2.98 17.69
CA LYS A 146 19.27 3.52 17.27
C LYS A 146 19.93 4.38 18.34
N ALA A 147 19.15 5.14 19.11
CA ALA A 147 19.66 5.98 20.19
C ALA A 147 20.16 5.20 21.42
N LEU A 148 19.95 3.88 21.45
CA LEU A 148 20.40 2.98 22.53
C LEU A 148 21.68 2.20 22.17
N ILE A 149 22.23 2.41 20.97
CA ILE A 149 23.46 1.79 20.45
C ILE A 149 24.53 2.87 20.33
#